data_AF-N2AMZ0-F1
#
_entry.id   AF-N2AMZ0-F1
#
_cell.length_a   1.000
_cell.length_b   1.000
_cell.length_c   1.000
_cell.angle_alpha   90.00
_cell.angle_beta   90.00
_cell.angle_gamma   90.00
#
_symmetry.space_group_name_H-M   'P 1'
#
loop_
_entity.id
_entity.type
_entity.pdbx_description
1 polymer ?
#
loop_
_entity_poly.entity_id
_entity_poly.type
_entity_poly.pdbx_seq_one_letter_code
_entity_poly.pdbx_strand_id
1 'polypeptide(L)'
;MAQTQTAPENQFPTETIGSLMAECEGLTQQINDEKDRLERFMLETGGASDASDRIQENIDSMNHLLTAAENRLQALFDAQEQEAFAPERPATDRPGAATERTSVKKNLADKKAEVAIRNSPEKGKGKKSPGMDMEK
;
A
#
# COMPACT_ATOMS: atom_id res chain seq x y z
N MET A 1 -21.52 -39.54 -6.86
CA MET A 1 -20.12 -39.17 -6.54
C MET A 1 -19.91 -37.76 -7.08
N ALA A 2 -19.89 -36.76 -6.20
CA ALA A 2 -19.71 -35.36 -6.60
C ALA A 2 -18.21 -35.10 -6.81
N GLN A 3 -17.82 -34.79 -8.04
CA GLN A 3 -16.47 -34.32 -8.34
C GLN A 3 -16.42 -32.82 -8.08
N THR A 4 -15.90 -32.43 -6.93
CA THR A 4 -15.52 -31.04 -6.64
C THR A 4 -14.26 -30.75 -7.44
N GLN A 5 -14.40 -29.98 -8.52
CA GLN A 5 -13.26 -29.36 -9.20
C GLN A 5 -12.62 -28.35 -8.24
N THR A 6 -11.48 -28.71 -7.67
CA THR A 6 -10.56 -27.77 -7.05
C THR A 6 -9.94 -26.91 -8.15
N ALA A 7 -10.17 -25.60 -8.06
CA ALA A 7 -9.55 -24.57 -8.88
C ALA A 7 -8.02 -24.78 -8.96
N PRO A 8 -7.37 -24.40 -10.07
CA PRO A 8 -5.91 -24.46 -10.14
C PRO A 8 -5.34 -23.52 -9.09
N GLU A 9 -4.72 -24.09 -8.06
CA GLU A 9 -3.90 -23.35 -7.13
C GLU A 9 -2.85 -22.56 -7.91
N ASN A 10 -2.69 -21.33 -7.47
CA ASN A 10 -1.71 -20.32 -7.85
C ASN A 10 -0.31 -20.95 -8.02
N GLN A 11 0.01 -21.49 -9.21
CA GLN A 11 1.29 -22.14 -9.51
C GLN A 11 2.42 -21.15 -9.80
N PHE A 12 2.13 -19.86 -9.80
CA PHE A 12 3.16 -18.84 -9.79
C PHE A 12 3.47 -18.52 -8.33
N PRO A 13 4.71 -18.77 -7.84
CA PRO A 13 5.12 -18.15 -6.59
C PRO A 13 4.81 -16.67 -6.74
N THR A 14 4.17 -16.06 -5.75
CA THR A 14 3.86 -14.63 -5.77
C THR A 14 5.17 -13.90 -6.02
N GLU A 15 5.46 -13.53 -7.27
CA GLU A 15 6.73 -12.93 -7.69
C GLU A 15 6.86 -11.64 -6.88
N THR A 16 7.74 -11.66 -5.89
CA THR A 16 7.99 -10.47 -5.07
C THR A 16 8.99 -9.59 -5.80
N ILE A 17 8.92 -8.27 -5.57
CA ILE A 17 9.91 -7.32 -6.08
C ILE A 17 11.34 -7.82 -5.76
N GLY A 18 11.57 -8.33 -4.54
CA GLY A 18 12.87 -8.89 -4.16
C GLY A 18 13.29 -10.12 -5.00
N SER A 19 12.37 -11.01 -5.34
CA SER A 19 12.62 -12.17 -6.20
C SER A 19 12.97 -11.74 -7.62
N LEU A 20 12.24 -10.78 -8.18
CA LEU A 20 12.50 -10.24 -9.52
C LEU A 20 13.80 -9.46 -9.60
N MET A 21 14.16 -8.68 -8.58
CA MET A 21 15.47 -8.00 -8.53
C MET A 21 16.62 -9.01 -8.51
N ALA A 22 16.51 -10.08 -7.71
CA ALA A 22 17.50 -11.14 -7.68
C ALA A 22 17.61 -11.88 -9.02
N GLU A 23 16.49 -12.08 -9.73
CA GLU A 23 16.49 -12.62 -11.09
C GLU A 23 17.20 -11.68 -12.08
N CYS A 24 16.91 -10.38 -12.06
CA CYS A 24 17.59 -9.40 -12.90
C CYS A 24 19.11 -9.35 -12.63
N GLU A 25 19.53 -9.39 -11.37
CA GLU A 25 20.94 -9.45 -10.99
C GLU A 25 21.60 -10.74 -11.50
N GLY A 26 20.93 -11.88 -11.32
CA GLY A 26 21.40 -13.18 -11.81
C GLY A 26 21.52 -13.25 -13.33
N LEU A 27 20.56 -12.69 -14.07
CA LEU A 27 20.61 -12.60 -15.54
C LEU A 27 21.73 -11.66 -15.99
N THR A 28 21.90 -10.52 -15.33
CA THR A 28 22.99 -9.57 -15.63
C THR A 28 24.36 -10.22 -15.45
N GLN A 29 24.55 -10.96 -14.36
CA GLN A 29 25.81 -11.67 -14.13
C GLN A 29 26.06 -12.73 -15.21
N GLN A 30 25.06 -13.54 -15.56
CA GLN A 30 25.18 -14.56 -16.61
C GLN A 30 25.50 -13.96 -17.98
N ILE A 31 24.88 -12.81 -18.33
CA ILE A 31 25.19 -12.08 -19.56
C ILE A 31 26.65 -11.63 -19.58
N ASN A 32 27.16 -11.12 -18.47
CA ASN A 32 28.55 -10.69 -18.36
C ASN A 32 29.51 -11.88 -18.48
N ASP A 33 29.24 -12.98 -17.79
CA ASP A 33 30.05 -14.19 -17.86
C ASP A 33 30.11 -14.76 -19.29
N GLU A 34 28.97 -14.73 -19.99
CA GLU A 34 28.87 -15.23 -21.36
C GLU A 34 29.54 -14.27 -22.37
N LYS A 35 29.52 -12.96 -22.11
CA LYS A 35 30.31 -11.96 -22.86
C LYS A 35 31.81 -12.17 -22.68
N ASP A 36 32.27 -12.38 -21.44
CA ASP A 36 33.67 -12.68 -21.15
C ASP A 36 34.10 -13.98 -21.86
N ARG A 37 33.21 -14.97 -21.90
CA ARG A 37 33.44 -16.22 -22.63
C ARG A 37 33.52 -15.99 -24.14
N LEU A 38 32.65 -15.16 -24.71
CA LEU A 38 32.71 -14.79 -26.13
C LEU A 38 34.03 -14.08 -26.46
N GLU A 39 34.43 -13.11 -25.65
CA GLU A 39 35.67 -12.36 -25.84
C GLU A 39 36.88 -13.30 -25.85
N ARG A 40 36.99 -14.18 -24.84
CA ARG A 40 38.07 -15.18 -24.79
C ARG A 40 38.05 -16.09 -26.01
N PHE A 41 36.88 -16.56 -26.41
CA PHE A 41 36.72 -17.41 -27.58
C PHE A 41 37.16 -16.70 -28.86
N MET A 42 36.81 -15.43 -29.04
CA MET A 42 37.23 -14.61 -30.18
C MET A 42 38.75 -14.40 -30.20
N LEU A 43 39.37 -14.14 -29.04
CA LEU A 43 40.84 -14.03 -28.94
C LEU A 43 41.55 -15.34 -29.31
N GLU A 44 41.01 -16.49 -28.91
CA GLU A 44 41.64 -17.80 -29.14
C GLU A 44 41.45 -18.32 -30.57
N THR A 45 40.28 -18.08 -31.17
CA THR A 45 39.87 -18.72 -32.42
C THR A 45 39.76 -17.78 -33.62
N GLY A 46 39.82 -16.47 -33.40
CA GLY A 46 39.61 -15.46 -34.45
C GLY A 46 38.14 -15.21 -34.81
N GLY A 47 37.18 -15.75 -34.06
CA GLY A 47 35.79 -15.28 -34.03
C GLY A 47 34.87 -15.68 -35.19
N ALA A 48 35.34 -16.47 -36.16
CA ALA A 48 34.50 -17.00 -37.23
C ALA A 48 34.16 -18.47 -36.95
N SER A 49 33.23 -18.72 -36.02
CA SER A 49 32.80 -20.07 -35.67
C SER A 49 31.32 -20.13 -35.28
N ASP A 50 30.67 -21.25 -35.58
CA ASP A 50 29.31 -21.59 -35.10
C ASP A 50 29.21 -21.51 -33.55
N ALA A 51 30.33 -21.74 -32.85
CA ALA A 51 30.37 -21.60 -31.40
C ALA A 51 30.23 -20.14 -30.93
N SER A 52 30.83 -19.15 -31.63
CA SER A 52 30.65 -17.73 -31.28
C SER A 52 29.23 -17.27 -31.59
N ASP A 53 28.63 -17.75 -32.69
CA ASP A 53 27.25 -17.43 -33.04
C ASP A 53 26.30 -17.96 -31.96
N ARG A 54 26.49 -19.19 -31.49
CA ARG A 54 25.69 -19.78 -30.41
C ARG A 54 25.87 -19.07 -29.06
N ILE A 55 27.08 -18.59 -28.75
CA ILE A 55 27.33 -17.79 -27.55
C ILE A 55 26.58 -16.46 -27.65
N GLN A 56 26.61 -15.81 -28.83
CA GLN A 56 25.88 -14.56 -29.07
C GLN A 56 24.35 -14.76 -28.96
N GLU A 57 23.81 -15.82 -29.53
CA GLU A 57 22.38 -16.16 -29.40
C GLU A 57 21.97 -16.36 -27.92
N ASN A 58 22.83 -16.96 -27.12
CA ASN A 58 22.58 -17.14 -25.68
C ASN A 58 22.54 -15.78 -24.95
N ILE A 59 23.49 -14.89 -25.26
CA ILE A 59 23.51 -13.50 -24.74
C ILE A 59 22.22 -12.77 -25.13
N ASP A 60 21.79 -12.88 -26.38
CA ASP A 60 20.58 -12.20 -26.87
C ASP A 60 19.32 -12.75 -26.19
N SER A 61 19.24 -14.07 -25.99
CA SER A 61 18.14 -14.72 -25.27
C SER A 61 18.08 -14.25 -23.81
N MET A 62 19.22 -14.19 -23.12
CA MET A 62 19.28 -13.72 -21.74
C MET A 62 18.94 -12.23 -21.62
N ASN A 63 19.38 -11.38 -22.57
CA ASN A 63 18.97 -9.98 -22.61
C ASN A 63 17.46 -9.83 -22.76
N HIS A 64 16.83 -10.64 -23.62
CA HIS A 64 15.37 -10.61 -23.76
C HIS A 64 14.67 -11.01 -22.45
N LEU A 65 15.17 -12.01 -21.73
CA LEU A 65 14.65 -12.39 -20.41
C LEU A 65 14.84 -11.26 -19.39
N LEU A 66 16.00 -10.60 -19.38
CA LEU A 66 16.30 -9.48 -18.50
C LEU A 66 15.31 -8.33 -18.73
N THR A 67 15.11 -7.92 -19.98
CA THR A 67 14.12 -6.89 -20.33
C THR A 67 12.70 -7.29 -19.90
N ALA A 68 12.33 -8.57 -20.04
CA ALA A 68 11.03 -9.03 -19.59
C ALA A 68 10.87 -8.95 -18.06
N ALA A 69 11.91 -9.31 -17.30
CA ALA A 69 11.93 -9.21 -15.84
C ALA A 69 11.90 -7.75 -15.36
N GLU A 70 12.68 -6.86 -15.99
CA GLU A 70 12.68 -5.41 -15.71
C GLU A 70 11.31 -4.78 -15.97
N ASN A 71 10.63 -5.17 -17.06
CA ASN A 71 9.28 -4.69 -17.35
C ASN A 71 8.27 -5.11 -16.29
N ARG A 72 8.38 -6.35 -15.76
CA ARG A 72 7.53 -6.81 -14.66
C ARG A 72 7.82 -6.02 -13.37
N LEU A 73 9.09 -5.76 -13.09
CA LEU A 73 9.52 -4.97 -11.94
C LEU A 73 8.93 -3.55 -12.00
N GLN A 74 9.02 -2.90 -13.15
CA GLN A 74 8.45 -1.58 -13.38
C GLN A 74 6.94 -1.57 -13.15
N ALA A 75 6.21 -2.57 -13.68
CA ALA A 75 4.78 -2.68 -13.49
C ALA A 75 4.38 -2.84 -12.01
N LEU A 76 5.19 -3.51 -11.19
CA LEU A 76 4.96 -3.62 -9.75
C LEU A 76 5.18 -2.28 -9.03
N PHE A 77 6.21 -1.51 -9.41
CA PHE A 77 6.42 -0.17 -8.85
C PHE A 77 5.31 0.80 -9.25
N ASP A 78 4.89 0.80 -10.51
CA ASP A 78 3.78 1.63 -10.98
C ASP A 78 2.48 1.29 -10.24
N ALA A 79 2.22 0.00 -9.97
CA ALA A 79 1.07 -0.43 -9.19
C ALA A 79 1.14 0.03 -7.73
N GLN A 80 2.31 -0.02 -7.11
CA GLN A 80 2.52 0.50 -5.75
C GLN A 80 2.33 2.01 -5.67
N GLU A 81 2.80 2.76 -6.66
CA GLU A 81 2.57 4.21 -6.73
C GLU A 81 1.08 4.53 -6.87
N GLN A 82 0.38 3.85 -7.78
CA GLN A 82 -1.07 4.01 -7.95
C GLN A 82 -1.84 3.70 -6.66
N GLU A 83 -1.43 2.69 -5.90
CA GLU A 83 -2.03 2.37 -4.60
C GLU A 83 -1.72 3.42 -3.52
N ALA A 84 -0.49 3.94 -3.49
CA ALA A 84 -0.06 4.97 -2.53
C ALA A 84 -0.72 6.33 -2.77
N PHE A 85 -1.10 6.64 -4.02
CA PHE A 85 -1.75 7.88 -4.41
C PHE A 85 -3.26 7.74 -4.68
N ALA A 86 -3.83 6.54 -4.53
CA ALA A 86 -5.27 6.36 -4.60
C ALA A 86 -5.94 7.18 -3.50
N PRO A 87 -6.92 8.06 -3.83
CA PRO A 87 -7.75 8.69 -2.80
C PRO A 87 -8.37 7.59 -1.95
N GLU A 88 -8.34 7.73 -0.62
CA GLU A 88 -9.11 6.85 0.28
C GLU A 88 -10.52 6.75 -0.30
N ARG A 89 -10.88 5.58 -0.85
CA ARG A 89 -12.22 5.37 -1.37
C ARG A 89 -13.16 5.69 -0.23
N PRO A 90 -14.09 6.66 -0.39
CA PRO A 90 -15.06 6.92 0.67
C PRO A 90 -15.77 5.60 0.94
N ALA A 91 -15.85 5.23 2.22
CA ALA A 91 -16.60 4.08 2.70
C ALA A 91 -18.11 4.31 2.44
N THR A 92 -18.52 4.22 1.18
CA THR A 92 -19.90 4.49 0.74
C THR A 92 -20.62 3.26 0.18
N ASP A 93 -20.01 2.07 0.23
CA ASP A 93 -20.69 0.80 -0.02
C ASP A 93 -21.08 0.05 1.26
N ARG A 94 -21.50 0.80 2.29
CA ARG A 94 -22.46 0.29 3.27
C ARG A 94 -23.66 1.25 3.35
N PRO A 95 -24.81 0.90 2.77
CA PRO A 95 -26.06 1.55 3.12
C PRO A 95 -26.41 1.12 4.55
N GLY A 96 -25.93 1.85 5.56
CA GLY A 96 -26.28 1.52 6.94
C GLY A 96 -25.43 2.11 8.07
N ALA A 97 -24.53 3.06 7.83
CA ALA A 97 -23.79 3.71 8.93
C ALA A 97 -23.62 5.22 8.73
N ALA A 98 -24.73 5.90 8.45
CA ALA A 98 -24.88 7.31 8.77
C ALA A 98 -25.15 7.45 10.28
N THR A 99 -24.19 7.05 11.12
CA THR A 99 -24.20 7.43 12.54
C THR A 99 -23.15 8.50 12.72
N GLU A 100 -23.60 9.72 12.42
CA GLU A 100 -23.21 10.95 13.09
C GLU A 100 -21.78 11.00 13.62
N ARG A 101 -20.86 11.48 12.77
CA ARG A 101 -19.62 12.08 13.28
C ARG A 101 -19.99 13.35 14.03
N THR A 102 -20.40 13.21 15.28
CA THR A 102 -20.58 14.33 16.21
C THR A 102 -19.23 15.03 16.33
N SER A 103 -19.11 16.18 15.67
CA SER A 103 -17.95 17.05 15.73
C SER A 103 -17.47 17.23 17.17
N VAL A 104 -16.18 16.98 17.41
CA VAL A 104 -15.48 17.16 18.70
C VAL A 104 -15.75 18.55 19.32
N LYS A 105 -16.06 19.55 18.47
CA LYS A 105 -16.46 20.89 18.90
C LYS A 105 -17.76 20.94 19.71
N LYS A 106 -18.73 20.05 19.43
CA LYS A 106 -20.02 19.99 20.15
C LYS A 106 -19.82 19.39 21.55
N ASN A 107 -19.05 18.31 21.64
CA ASN A 107 -18.69 17.65 22.91
C ASN A 107 -17.90 18.57 23.87
N LEU A 108 -17.11 19.53 23.36
CA LEU A 108 -16.38 20.47 24.21
C LEU A 108 -17.30 21.55 24.82
N ALA A 109 -18.33 21.98 24.10
CA ALA A 109 -19.29 22.96 24.60
C ALA A 109 -20.20 22.36 25.69
N ASP A 110 -20.69 21.14 25.48
CA ASP A 110 -21.53 20.42 26.46
C ASP A 110 -20.78 20.14 27.76
N LYS A 111 -19.50 19.73 27.68
CA LYS A 111 -18.69 19.48 28.88
C LYS A 111 -18.37 20.75 29.67
N LYS A 112 -18.31 21.93 29.03
CA LYS A 112 -18.19 23.22 29.74
C LYS A 112 -19.50 23.66 30.39
N ALA A 113 -20.64 23.36 29.76
CA ALA A 113 -21.95 23.63 30.36
C ALA A 113 -22.19 22.75 31.60
N GLU A 114 -21.83 21.47 31.55
CA GLU A 114 -22.00 20.55 32.68
C GLU A 114 -21.17 20.96 33.91
N VAL A 115 -19.93 21.42 33.70
CA VAL A 115 -19.04 21.90 34.78
C VAL A 115 -19.52 23.22 35.40
N ALA A 116 -20.20 24.08 34.61
CA ALA A 116 -20.81 25.31 35.12
C ALA A 116 -22.06 25.05 35.96
N ILE A 117 -22.85 24.01 35.61
CA ILE A 117 -24.04 23.61 36.39
C ILE A 117 -23.62 22.94 37.70
N ARG A 118 -22.56 22.11 37.70
CA ARG A 118 -22.05 21.43 38.91
C ARG A 118 -21.41 22.35 39.95
N ASN A 119 -20.97 23.56 39.56
CA ASN A 119 -20.35 24.55 40.45
C ASN A 119 -21.28 25.72 40.82
N SER A 120 -22.59 25.60 40.55
CA SER A 120 -23.55 26.61 41.03
C SER A 120 -23.87 26.34 42.51
N PRO A 121 -23.54 27.26 43.45
CA PRO A 121 -23.90 27.09 44.84
C PRO A 121 -25.41 27.10 44.97
N GLU A 122 -25.92 26.05 45.61
CA GLU A 122 -27.32 25.80 45.93
C GLU A 122 -27.93 27.01 46.65
N LYS A 123 -28.73 27.83 45.93
CA LYS A 123 -29.61 28.81 46.58
C LYS A 123 -30.80 28.07 47.18
N GLY A 124 -30.62 27.67 48.44
CA GLY A 124 -31.66 27.20 49.32
C GLY A 124 -32.82 28.20 49.41
N LYS A 125 -34.03 27.65 49.25
CA LYS A 125 -35.34 28.30 49.27
C LYS A 125 -35.67 28.97 50.61
N GLY A 126 -36.50 30.01 50.58
CA GLY A 126 -37.30 30.38 51.76
C GLY A 126 -37.97 31.76 51.68
N LYS A 127 -39.19 31.81 51.14
CA LYS A 127 -40.08 32.99 51.21
C LYS A 127 -40.52 33.25 52.66
N LYS A 128 -40.64 34.53 53.04
CA LYS A 128 -41.82 35.11 53.74
C LYS A 128 -41.65 36.63 53.90
N SER A 129 -42.43 37.38 53.14
CA SER A 129 -42.84 38.74 53.52
C SER A 129 -44.15 38.63 54.29
N PRO A 130 -44.32 39.40 55.37
CA PRO A 130 -45.60 40.07 55.58
C PRO A 130 -45.37 41.54 55.93
N GLY A 131 -46.05 42.43 55.22
CA GLY A 131 -45.99 43.86 55.48
C GLY A 131 -46.74 44.27 56.74
N MET A 132 -46.44 45.46 57.25
CA MET A 132 -47.44 46.35 57.80
C MET A 132 -46.99 47.80 57.63
N ASP A 133 -47.97 48.56 57.16
CA ASP A 133 -48.04 49.98 56.90
C ASP A 133 -48.08 50.80 58.21
N MET A 134 -47.83 52.11 58.07
CA MET A 134 -48.36 53.24 58.85
C MET A 134 -47.41 54.09 59.71
N GLU A 135 -47.24 55.30 59.17
CA GLU A 135 -47.49 56.63 59.78
C GLU A 135 -46.65 57.19 60.95
N LYS A 136 -46.22 58.43 60.63
CA LYS A 136 -45.91 59.63 61.45
C LYS A 136 -44.50 59.79 62.01
#